data_AF-A0A439TD23-F1
#
_entry.id   AF-A0A439TD23-F1
#
_cell.length_a   1.000
_cell.length_b   1.000
_cell.length_c   1.000
_cell.angle_alpha   90.00
_cell.angle_beta   90.00
_cell.angle_gamma   90.00
#
_symmetry.space_group_name_H-M   'P 1'
#
loop_
_entity.id
_entity.type
_entity.pdbx_description
1 polymer ?
#
loop_
_entity_poly.entity_id
_entity_poly.type
_entity_poly.pdbx_seq_one_letter_code
_entity_poly.pdbx_strand_id
1 'polypeptide(L)'
;MTSSDERPPNFLRRLLWLGAFIVVLFGLYSAGWFYLADKVKSEAGKAVAELDGNGIEADCANLTVSGYPSSFAVSCDRLAYQDDTRNVAASLGSLHAATHITQILSPGVDLRGPLRTSVPGMTPLWIDWDNLRANLKLSWPLPRSISLEAEGLSGQTDPADGTDPVELFSAGTAAGQLRPNGQDIDYAGSFTDLQIDPDAIDGRVLPPLDGSGDVTLKNGVALINTQSRSLRGQAVDIGKLDLSSGTARITVSGPVSVDADGLIDADLMIKLSDPKAVAAILGKAIPEQKSQIKTGFAGLALLGNEPSMPLKVVKGKASLGFIPLGRIKPVD
;
A
#
# COMPACT_ATOMS: atom_id res chain seq x y z
N MET A 1 -77.03 15.14 -3.32
CA MET A 1 -77.17 13.77 -3.86
C MET A 1 -76.62 13.81 -5.28
N THR A 2 -75.30 13.79 -5.47
CA THR A 2 -74.44 12.62 -5.73
C THR A 2 -74.86 11.84 -6.98
N SER A 3 -74.29 12.18 -8.13
CA SER A 3 -74.28 11.32 -9.32
C SER A 3 -72.85 10.90 -9.57
N SER A 4 -72.64 9.59 -9.49
CA SER A 4 -71.37 8.89 -9.52
C SER A 4 -70.65 9.00 -10.86
N ASP A 5 -69.34 9.22 -10.78
CA ASP A 5 -68.42 9.29 -11.91
C ASP A 5 -68.01 7.86 -12.30
N GLU A 6 -68.55 7.34 -13.42
CA GLU A 6 -68.22 6.03 -13.97
C GLU A 6 -66.80 6.02 -14.55
N ARG A 7 -65.82 5.58 -13.75
CA ARG A 7 -64.47 5.26 -14.25
C ARG A 7 -64.52 4.04 -15.17
N PRO A 8 -63.96 4.09 -16.39
CA PRO A 8 -64.06 2.99 -17.34
C PRO A 8 -63.29 1.74 -16.82
N PRO A 9 -63.87 0.52 -16.95
CA PRO A 9 -63.35 -0.72 -16.37
C PRO A 9 -62.00 -1.17 -16.94
N ASN A 10 -61.55 -0.55 -18.03
CA ASN A 10 -60.30 -0.88 -18.71
C ASN A 10 -59.07 -0.23 -18.07
N PHE A 11 -59.23 0.83 -17.26
CA PHE A 11 -58.11 1.50 -16.61
C PHE A 11 -57.56 0.66 -15.44
N LEU A 12 -58.44 0.06 -14.64
CA LEU A 12 -58.09 -0.86 -13.55
C LEU A 12 -57.43 -2.14 -14.05
N ARG A 13 -57.92 -2.71 -15.17
CA ARG A 13 -57.33 -3.90 -15.78
C ARG A 13 -55.95 -3.62 -16.38
N ARG A 14 -55.76 -2.44 -16.99
CA ARG A 14 -54.47 -1.98 -17.52
C ARG A 14 -53.49 -1.66 -16.40
N LEU A 15 -53.95 -1.06 -15.30
CA LEU A 15 -53.17 -0.82 -14.08
C LEU A 15 -52.75 -2.13 -13.40
N LEU A 16 -53.65 -3.12 -13.32
CA LEU A 16 -53.33 -4.47 -12.83
C LEU A 16 -52.31 -5.17 -13.71
N TRP A 17 -52.41 -5.03 -15.03
CA TRP A 17 -51.43 -5.59 -15.97
C TRP A 17 -50.08 -4.88 -15.86
N LEU A 18 -50.08 -3.57 -15.65
CA LEU A 18 -48.87 -2.76 -15.42
C LEU A 18 -48.23 -3.12 -14.08
N GLY A 19 -49.03 -3.31 -13.02
CA GLY A 19 -48.58 -3.80 -11.72
C GLY A 19 -48.01 -5.22 -11.79
N ALA A 20 -48.69 -6.14 -12.49
CA ALA A 20 -48.20 -7.49 -12.73
C ALA A 20 -46.90 -7.48 -13.55
N PHE A 21 -46.81 -6.64 -14.59
CA PHE A 21 -45.59 -6.47 -15.37
C PHE A 21 -44.44 -5.94 -14.52
N ILE A 22 -44.68 -4.94 -13.66
CA ILE A 22 -43.70 -4.42 -12.70
C ILE A 22 -43.25 -5.54 -11.75
N VAL A 23 -44.17 -6.29 -11.16
CA VAL A 23 -43.84 -7.40 -10.26
C VAL A 23 -43.02 -8.49 -10.96
N VAL A 24 -43.34 -8.82 -12.22
CA VAL A 24 -42.56 -9.76 -13.03
C VAL A 24 -41.17 -9.21 -13.34
N LEU A 25 -41.06 -7.92 -13.65
CA LEU A 25 -39.78 -7.26 -13.93
C LEU A 25 -38.89 -7.22 -12.68
N PHE A 26 -39.46 -6.90 -11.51
CA PHE A 26 -38.78 -7.04 -10.21
C PHE A 26 -38.40 -8.48 -9.91
N GLY A 27 -39.29 -9.44 -10.16
CA GLY A 27 -39.02 -10.86 -9.93
C GLY A 27 -37.89 -11.39 -10.82
N LEU A 28 -37.89 -11.06 -12.11
CA LEU A 28 -36.82 -11.39 -13.05
C LEU A 28 -35.50 -10.70 -12.68
N TYR A 29 -35.57 -9.44 -12.25
CA TYR A 29 -34.38 -8.70 -11.80
C TYR A 29 -33.79 -9.31 -10.52
N SER A 30 -34.62 -9.62 -9.52
CA SER A 30 -34.19 -10.29 -8.29
C SER A 30 -33.63 -11.68 -8.60
N ALA A 31 -34.31 -12.49 -9.43
CA ALA A 31 -33.82 -13.81 -9.84
C ALA A 31 -32.49 -13.73 -10.60
N GLY A 32 -32.34 -12.75 -11.49
CA GLY A 32 -31.09 -12.47 -12.18
C GLY A 32 -29.97 -12.07 -11.22
N TRP A 33 -30.26 -11.21 -10.23
CA TRP A 33 -29.28 -10.79 -9.22
C TRP A 33 -28.83 -11.97 -8.35
N PHE A 34 -29.76 -12.78 -7.85
CA PHE A 34 -29.44 -13.98 -7.07
C PHE A 34 -28.64 -15.01 -7.88
N TYR A 35 -28.98 -15.21 -9.16
CA TYR A 35 -28.23 -16.08 -10.05
C TYR A 35 -26.80 -15.57 -10.30
N LEU A 36 -26.62 -14.26 -10.49
CA LEU A 36 -25.29 -13.66 -10.61
C LEU A 36 -24.48 -13.77 -9.31
N ALA A 37 -25.11 -13.54 -8.15
CA ALA A 37 -24.46 -13.69 -6.85
C ALA A 37 -23.97 -15.13 -6.62
N ASP A 38 -24.79 -16.13 -6.97
CA ASP A 38 -24.44 -17.54 -6.84
C ASP A 38 -23.35 -17.96 -7.84
N LYS A 39 -23.37 -17.39 -9.05
CA LYS A 39 -22.31 -17.60 -10.05
C LYS A 39 -20.98 -16.98 -9.63
N VAL A 40 -20.98 -15.77 -9.04
CA VAL A 40 -19.76 -15.15 -8.48
C VAL A 40 -19.22 -16.00 -7.34
N LYS A 41 -20.09 -16.53 -6.47
CA LYS A 41 -19.71 -17.45 -5.40
C LYS A 41 -19.09 -18.74 -5.94
N SER A 42 -19.65 -19.31 -7.00
CA SER A 42 -19.13 -20.51 -7.65
C SER A 42 -17.79 -20.28 -8.36
N GLU A 43 -17.62 -19.17 -9.09
CA GLU A 43 -16.36 -18.85 -9.77
C GLU A 43 -15.27 -18.40 -8.80
N ALA A 44 -15.60 -17.68 -7.72
CA ALA A 44 -14.66 -17.40 -6.64
C ALA A 44 -14.20 -18.68 -5.94
N GLY A 45 -15.13 -19.62 -5.67
CA GLY A 45 -14.79 -20.94 -5.14
C GLY A 45 -13.92 -21.76 -6.09
N LYS A 46 -14.12 -21.65 -7.41
CA LYS A 46 -13.25 -22.30 -8.41
C LYS A 46 -11.86 -21.66 -8.49
N ALA A 47 -11.76 -20.33 -8.44
CA ALA A 47 -10.47 -19.63 -8.44
C ALA A 47 -9.66 -19.96 -7.17
N VAL A 48 -10.34 -20.10 -6.02
CA VAL A 48 -9.75 -20.62 -4.78
C VAL A 48 -9.32 -22.08 -4.92
N ALA A 49 -10.14 -22.95 -5.53
CA ALA A 49 -9.80 -24.35 -5.76
C ALA A 49 -8.69 -24.56 -6.81
N GLU A 50 -8.52 -23.63 -7.75
CA GLU A 50 -7.43 -23.63 -8.74
C GLU A 50 -6.09 -23.19 -8.11
N LEU A 51 -6.14 -22.37 -7.05
CA LEU A 51 -4.99 -22.04 -6.20
C LEU A 51 -4.57 -23.23 -5.31
N ASP A 52 -5.55 -23.98 -4.80
CA ASP A 52 -5.34 -25.22 -4.02
C ASP A 52 -4.56 -26.28 -4.83
N GLY A 53 -4.85 -26.40 -6.14
CA GLY A 53 -4.09 -27.26 -7.06
C GLY A 53 -2.61 -26.91 -7.22
N ASN A 54 -2.18 -25.72 -6.79
CA ASN A 54 -0.79 -25.26 -6.79
C ASN A 54 -0.13 -25.26 -5.39
N GLY A 55 -0.78 -25.88 -4.39
CA GLY A 55 -0.29 -25.94 -3.00
C GLY A 55 -0.47 -24.65 -2.21
N ILE A 56 -1.43 -23.81 -2.63
CA ILE A 56 -1.78 -22.54 -1.99
C ILE A 56 -3.21 -22.65 -1.44
N GLU A 57 -3.36 -22.81 -0.13
CA GLU A 57 -4.67 -22.83 0.53
C GLU A 57 -5.11 -21.39 0.83
N ALA A 58 -6.13 -20.93 0.11
CA ALA A 58 -6.73 -19.61 0.27
C ALA A 58 -8.14 -19.74 0.87
N ASP A 59 -8.32 -19.59 2.18
CA ASP A 59 -9.64 -19.71 2.81
C ASP A 59 -10.31 -18.33 2.99
N CYS A 60 -11.55 -18.20 2.54
CA CYS A 60 -12.41 -17.02 2.73
C CYS A 60 -13.61 -17.45 3.59
N ALA A 61 -13.40 -17.44 4.91
CA ALA A 61 -14.38 -17.98 5.84
C ALA A 61 -15.69 -17.17 5.79
N ASN A 62 -16.82 -17.89 5.70
CA ASN A 62 -18.17 -17.32 5.68
C ASN A 62 -18.43 -16.28 4.56
N LEU A 63 -18.01 -16.58 3.33
CA LEU A 63 -18.28 -15.73 2.17
C LEU A 63 -19.78 -15.41 2.03
N THR A 64 -20.10 -14.14 2.22
CA THR A 64 -21.44 -13.57 2.07
C THR A 64 -21.44 -12.55 0.94
N VAL A 65 -22.43 -12.64 0.06
CA VAL A 65 -22.66 -11.68 -1.02
C VAL A 65 -23.93 -10.90 -0.71
N SER A 66 -23.81 -9.58 -0.53
CA SER A 66 -24.89 -8.66 -0.23
C SER A 66 -24.88 -7.46 -1.20
N GLY A 67 -25.79 -6.49 -1.05
CA GLY A 67 -25.80 -5.27 -1.89
C GLY A 67 -27.01 -5.11 -2.82
N TYR A 68 -28.01 -5.99 -2.75
CA TYR A 68 -29.26 -5.78 -3.48
C TYR A 68 -29.88 -4.41 -3.15
N PRO A 69 -30.33 -3.62 -4.14
CA PRO A 69 -30.38 -3.92 -5.59
C PRO A 69 -29.19 -3.40 -6.41
N SER A 70 -28.41 -2.41 -5.94
CA SER A 70 -27.51 -1.62 -6.80
C SER A 70 -26.01 -1.74 -6.49
N SER A 71 -25.65 -2.57 -5.52
CA SER A 71 -24.26 -2.87 -5.16
C SER A 71 -24.02 -4.38 -5.12
N PHE A 72 -22.75 -4.74 -5.23
CA PHE A 72 -22.25 -6.07 -4.93
C PHE A 72 -21.21 -5.89 -3.82
N ALA A 73 -21.53 -6.41 -2.65
CA ALA A 73 -20.63 -6.44 -1.50
C ALA A 73 -20.29 -7.89 -1.20
N VAL A 74 -19.01 -8.21 -1.16
CA VAL A 74 -18.46 -9.51 -0.77
C VAL A 74 -17.77 -9.32 0.56
N SER A 75 -18.20 -10.08 1.56
CA SER A 75 -17.61 -10.07 2.90
C SER A 75 -17.16 -11.47 3.31
N CYS A 76 -15.96 -11.55 3.88
CA CYS A 76 -15.42 -12.74 4.53
C CYS A 76 -14.91 -12.37 5.93
N ASP A 77 -15.05 -13.30 6.87
CA ASP A 77 -14.68 -13.09 8.26
C ASP A 77 -13.16 -13.23 8.47
N ARG A 78 -12.51 -14.08 7.69
CA ARG A 78 -11.06 -14.31 7.69
C ARG A 78 -10.56 -14.67 6.31
N LEU A 79 -9.36 -14.19 5.98
CA LEU A 79 -8.60 -14.60 4.81
C LEU A 79 -7.32 -15.28 5.26
N ALA A 80 -7.18 -16.58 5.00
CA ALA A 80 -5.94 -17.29 5.22
C ALA A 80 -5.28 -17.60 3.87
N TYR A 81 -3.98 -17.36 3.77
CA TYR A 81 -3.12 -17.79 2.67
C TYR A 81 -2.05 -18.70 3.27
N GLN A 82 -1.95 -19.93 2.79
CA GLN A 82 -0.89 -20.84 3.18
C GLN A 82 -0.26 -21.45 1.93
N ASP A 83 1.05 -21.27 1.77
CA ASP A 83 1.85 -21.86 0.71
C ASP A 83 2.76 -22.93 1.34
N ASP A 84 2.32 -24.18 1.28
CA ASP A 84 3.03 -25.32 1.87
C ASP A 84 4.38 -25.58 1.20
N THR A 85 4.52 -25.21 -0.08
CA THR A 85 5.77 -25.40 -0.81
C THR A 85 6.87 -24.46 -0.31
N ARG A 86 6.49 -23.27 0.18
CA ARG A 86 7.41 -22.26 0.72
C ARG A 86 7.37 -22.16 2.25
N ASN A 87 6.51 -22.94 2.91
CA ASN A 87 6.20 -22.85 4.35
C ASN A 87 5.85 -21.42 4.79
N VAL A 88 5.16 -20.67 3.93
CA VAL A 88 4.73 -19.28 4.21
C VAL A 88 3.24 -19.29 4.51
N ALA A 89 2.86 -18.74 5.66
CA ALA A 89 1.47 -18.51 6.00
C ALA A 89 1.24 -17.01 6.25
N ALA A 90 0.16 -16.47 5.70
CA ALA A 90 -0.32 -15.13 5.98
C ALA A 90 -1.81 -15.22 6.31
N SER A 91 -2.23 -14.69 7.45
CA SER A 91 -3.64 -14.62 7.80
C SER A 91 -4.05 -13.17 8.03
N LEU A 92 -5.11 -12.76 7.38
CA LEU A 92 -5.73 -11.46 7.50
C LEU A 92 -7.10 -11.61 8.21
N GLY A 93 -7.51 -10.57 8.93
CA GLY A 93 -8.84 -10.46 9.50
C GLY A 93 -9.97 -10.40 8.46
N SER A 94 -11.08 -9.75 8.80
CA SER A 94 -12.25 -9.69 7.91
C SER A 94 -11.98 -8.81 6.68
N LEU A 95 -12.41 -9.27 5.50
CA LEU A 95 -12.38 -8.49 4.26
C LEU A 95 -13.80 -8.06 3.90
N HIS A 96 -13.97 -6.79 3.57
CA HIS A 96 -15.20 -6.21 3.05
C HIS A 96 -14.92 -5.51 1.72
N ALA A 97 -15.18 -6.19 0.60
CA ALA A 97 -15.13 -5.60 -0.72
C ALA A 97 -16.54 -5.13 -1.11
N ALA A 98 -16.72 -3.86 -1.45
CA ALA A 98 -18.01 -3.35 -1.93
C ALA A 98 -17.83 -2.53 -3.21
N THR A 99 -18.62 -2.83 -4.23
CA THR A 99 -18.66 -2.05 -5.46
C THR A 99 -20.08 -1.71 -5.87
N HIS A 100 -20.29 -0.48 -6.34
CA HIS A 100 -21.54 -0.09 -6.97
C HIS A 100 -21.54 -0.45 -8.46
N ILE A 101 -22.71 -0.76 -9.02
CA ILE A 101 -22.85 -1.07 -10.46
C ILE A 101 -22.30 0.06 -11.36
N THR A 102 -22.33 1.31 -10.90
CA THR A 102 -21.80 2.48 -11.62
C THR A 102 -20.27 2.64 -11.51
N GLN A 103 -19.62 1.89 -10.62
CA GLN A 103 -18.19 2.01 -10.28
C GLN A 103 -17.42 0.70 -10.49
N ILE A 104 -17.90 -0.19 -11.35
CA ILE A 104 -17.26 -1.50 -11.64
C ILE A 104 -15.79 -1.36 -12.09
N LEU A 105 -15.46 -0.28 -12.81
CA LEU A 105 -14.08 -0.01 -13.25
C LEU A 105 -13.22 0.64 -12.16
N SER A 106 -13.79 0.94 -11.00
CA SER A 106 -13.08 1.56 -9.87
C SER A 106 -13.45 0.90 -8.53
N PRO A 107 -13.24 -0.42 -8.33
CA PRO A 107 -13.64 -1.07 -7.09
C PRO A 107 -12.80 -0.58 -5.90
N GLY A 108 -13.48 -0.36 -4.77
CA GLY A 108 -12.88 -0.14 -3.46
C GLY A 108 -12.97 -1.40 -2.61
N VAL A 109 -11.93 -1.68 -1.83
CA VAL A 109 -11.87 -2.80 -0.90
C VAL A 109 -11.46 -2.28 0.46
N ASP A 110 -12.30 -2.49 1.46
CA ASP A 110 -11.98 -2.21 2.86
C ASP A 110 -11.48 -3.51 3.50
N LEU A 111 -10.28 -3.47 4.06
CA LEU A 111 -9.59 -4.58 4.70
C LEU A 111 -9.53 -4.30 6.21
N ARG A 112 -9.82 -5.30 7.05
CA ARG A 112 -9.59 -5.20 8.49
C ARG A 112 -8.42 -6.07 8.93
N GLY A 113 -7.64 -5.53 9.85
CA GLY A 113 -6.59 -6.24 10.55
C GLY A 113 -7.13 -7.31 11.51
N PRO A 114 -6.22 -8.05 12.15
CA PRO A 114 -4.78 -7.95 11.96
C PRO A 114 -4.30 -8.80 10.77
N LEU A 115 -3.16 -8.40 10.18
CA LEU A 115 -2.34 -9.24 9.32
C LEU A 115 -1.27 -9.93 10.16
N ARG A 116 -1.33 -11.26 10.21
CA ARG A 116 -0.25 -12.10 10.74
C ARG A 116 0.52 -12.73 9.62
N THR A 117 1.83 -12.73 9.73
CA THR A 117 2.71 -13.40 8.76
C THR A 117 3.60 -14.40 9.48
N SER A 118 3.78 -15.58 8.89
CA SER A 118 4.68 -16.63 9.35
C SER A 118 5.54 -17.05 8.16
N VAL A 119 6.83 -16.75 8.25
CA VAL A 119 7.82 -17.05 7.20
C VAL A 119 8.97 -17.81 7.85
N PRO A 120 9.49 -18.90 7.26
CA PRO A 120 10.58 -19.66 7.86
C PRO A 120 11.82 -18.80 8.04
N GLY A 121 12.41 -18.84 9.24
CA GLY A 121 13.62 -18.08 9.56
C GLY A 121 13.39 -16.61 9.92
N MET A 122 12.14 -16.15 10.04
CA MET A 122 11.80 -14.83 10.57
C MET A 122 10.80 -14.96 11.73
N THR A 123 10.91 -14.10 12.74
CA THR A 123 9.89 -13.99 13.77
C THR A 123 8.57 -13.57 13.12
N PRO A 124 7.44 -14.25 13.42
CA PRO A 124 6.16 -13.84 12.90
C PRO A 124 5.85 -12.38 13.25
N LEU A 125 5.16 -11.69 12.35
CA LEU A 125 4.78 -10.30 12.56
C LEU A 125 3.27 -10.18 12.71
N TRP A 126 2.84 -9.32 13.61
CA TRP A 126 1.46 -8.88 13.78
C TRP A 126 1.37 -7.42 13.39
N ILE A 127 0.65 -7.15 12.31
CA ILE A 127 0.44 -5.79 11.77
C ILE A 127 -1.05 -5.50 11.88
N ASP A 128 -1.41 -4.40 12.52
CA ASP A 128 -2.81 -4.02 12.74
C ASP A 128 -3.07 -2.59 12.27
N TRP A 129 -4.34 -2.28 12.01
CA TRP A 129 -4.79 -0.97 11.54
C TRP A 129 -6.26 -0.73 11.87
N ASP A 130 -6.64 0.52 12.06
CA ASP A 130 -8.03 0.91 12.29
C ASP A 130 -8.86 0.81 11.00
N ASN A 131 -8.27 1.26 9.89
CA ASN A 131 -8.90 1.32 8.58
C ASN A 131 -7.87 1.14 7.48
N LEU A 132 -8.12 0.23 6.53
CA LEU A 132 -7.28 0.02 5.36
C LEU A 132 -8.16 -0.07 4.13
N ARG A 133 -7.98 0.88 3.20
CA ARG A 133 -8.72 0.96 1.95
C ARG A 133 -7.80 0.82 0.76
N ALA A 134 -8.09 -0.15 -0.09
CA ALA A 134 -7.50 -0.28 -1.41
C ALA A 134 -8.48 0.20 -2.47
N ASN A 135 -8.05 1.10 -3.35
CA ASN A 135 -8.82 1.52 -4.53
C ASN A 135 -8.07 1.15 -5.80
N LEU A 136 -8.77 0.47 -6.71
CA LEU A 136 -8.24 0.08 -8.01
C LEU A 136 -8.95 0.89 -9.08
N LYS A 137 -8.24 1.47 -10.05
CA LYS A 137 -8.84 2.04 -11.26
C LYS A 137 -8.42 1.18 -12.44
N LEU A 138 -9.35 0.41 -12.99
CA LEU A 138 -9.09 -0.59 -14.01
C LEU A 138 -9.06 0.04 -15.42
N SER A 139 -8.09 -0.38 -16.24
CA SER A 139 -8.04 -0.14 -17.68
C SER A 139 -7.27 -1.27 -18.38
N TRP A 140 -7.41 -1.40 -19.69
CA TRP A 140 -6.70 -2.42 -20.48
C TRP A 140 -5.53 -1.76 -21.24
N PRO A 141 -4.34 -2.37 -21.29
CA PRO A 141 -3.96 -3.71 -20.78
C PRO A 141 -3.54 -3.75 -19.30
N LEU A 142 -3.33 -2.59 -18.65
CA LEU A 142 -2.94 -2.48 -17.24
C LEU A 142 -3.87 -1.50 -16.50
N PRO A 143 -4.09 -1.69 -15.18
CA PRO A 143 -4.83 -0.74 -14.36
C PRO A 143 -4.27 0.68 -14.46
N ARG A 144 -5.15 1.70 -14.46
CA ARG A 144 -4.73 3.11 -14.45
C ARG A 144 -4.06 3.50 -13.14
N SER A 145 -4.54 2.99 -12.02
CA SER A 145 -3.91 3.24 -10.73
C SER A 145 -4.33 2.22 -9.70
N ILE A 146 -3.43 1.96 -8.75
CA ILE A 146 -3.68 1.17 -7.55
C ILE A 146 -3.30 2.08 -6.39
N SER A 147 -4.23 2.37 -5.49
CA SER A 147 -3.93 3.15 -4.28
C SER A 147 -4.32 2.39 -3.03
N LEU A 148 -3.54 2.53 -1.98
CA LEU A 148 -3.73 1.94 -0.67
C LEU A 148 -3.64 3.05 0.37
N GLU A 149 -4.56 3.09 1.32
CA GLU A 149 -4.59 4.07 2.40
C GLU A 149 -4.92 3.36 3.71
N ALA A 150 -4.09 3.58 4.73
CA ALA A 150 -4.16 2.98 6.05
C ALA A 150 -4.20 4.07 7.12
N GLU A 151 -5.00 3.86 8.16
CA GLU A 151 -5.08 4.70 9.36
C GLU A 151 -4.79 3.85 10.60
N GLY A 152 -4.08 4.42 11.57
CA GLY A 152 -3.75 3.76 12.84
C GLY A 152 -2.88 2.50 12.64
N LEU A 153 -1.95 2.52 11.70
CA LEU A 153 -1.12 1.36 11.36
C LEU A 153 -0.11 1.08 12.47
N SER A 154 -0.03 -0.15 12.95
CA SER A 154 0.97 -0.60 13.92
C SER A 154 1.55 -1.95 13.52
N GLY A 155 2.77 -2.23 13.98
CA GLY A 155 3.43 -3.49 13.76
C GLY A 155 4.20 -3.92 15.00
N GLN A 156 4.08 -5.20 15.35
CA GLN A 156 4.81 -5.82 16.45
C GLN A 156 5.22 -7.25 16.09
N THR A 157 6.14 -7.84 16.86
CA THR A 157 6.47 -9.27 16.74
C THR A 157 5.36 -10.15 17.33
N ASP A 158 5.11 -11.32 16.76
CA ASP A 158 4.16 -12.34 17.27
C ASP A 158 4.90 -13.65 17.57
N PRO A 159 5.78 -13.68 18.59
CA PRO A 159 6.63 -14.83 18.85
C PRO A 159 5.82 -16.04 19.36
N ALA A 160 6.05 -17.21 18.75
CA ALA A 160 5.33 -18.44 19.10
C ALA A 160 5.88 -19.15 20.36
N ASP A 161 7.02 -18.69 20.89
CA ASP A 161 7.71 -19.27 22.04
C ASP A 161 7.27 -18.68 23.39
N GLY A 162 6.28 -17.79 23.39
CA GLY A 162 5.72 -17.17 24.59
C GLY A 162 6.55 -16.01 25.15
N THR A 163 7.54 -15.51 24.40
CA THR A 163 8.21 -14.24 24.72
C THR A 163 7.25 -13.06 24.53
N ASP A 164 7.53 -11.94 25.21
CA ASP A 164 6.70 -10.75 25.11
C ASP A 164 6.82 -10.13 23.69
N PRO A 165 5.69 -9.78 23.05
CA PRO A 165 5.71 -9.02 21.81
C PRO A 165 6.47 -7.71 21.94
N VAL A 166 7.33 -7.42 20.97
CA VAL A 166 8.03 -6.13 20.84
C VAL A 166 7.30 -5.31 19.79
N GLU A 167 6.79 -4.13 20.19
CA GLU A 167 6.28 -3.14 19.24
C GLU A 167 7.44 -2.67 18.36
N LEU A 168 7.22 -2.64 17.06
CA LEU A 168 8.24 -2.24 16.08
C LEU A 168 8.01 -0.80 15.64
N PHE A 169 6.77 -0.46 15.32
CA PHE A 169 6.39 0.86 14.88
C PHE A 169 4.88 1.11 15.02
N SER A 170 4.51 2.38 15.06
CA SER A 170 3.14 2.86 14.86
C SER A 170 3.15 4.08 13.94
N ALA A 171 2.09 4.27 13.15
CA ALA A 171 1.93 5.39 12.23
C ALA A 171 0.46 5.83 12.19
N GLY A 172 0.23 7.14 12.28
CA GLY A 172 -1.12 7.69 12.25
C GLY A 172 -1.82 7.45 10.91
N THR A 173 -1.13 7.72 9.80
CA THR A 173 -1.61 7.41 8.45
C THR A 173 -0.49 6.90 7.57
N ALA A 174 -0.82 6.05 6.61
CA ALA A 174 0.08 5.62 5.54
C ALA A 174 -0.70 5.50 4.23
N ALA A 175 -0.20 6.10 3.16
CA ALA A 175 -0.82 6.05 1.84
C ALA A 175 0.23 5.72 0.78
N GLY A 176 -0.20 4.98 -0.24
CA GLY A 176 0.62 4.61 -1.39
C GLY A 176 -0.22 4.57 -2.66
N GLN A 177 0.36 4.99 -3.78
CA GLN A 177 -0.29 4.96 -5.08
C GLN A 177 0.72 4.55 -6.15
N LEU A 178 0.35 3.55 -6.94
CA LEU A 178 1.04 3.11 -8.14
C LEU A 178 0.23 3.51 -9.37
N ARG A 179 0.92 4.02 -10.40
CA ARG A 179 0.32 4.40 -11.67
C ARG A 179 1.27 4.10 -12.83
N PRO A 180 0.86 3.34 -13.85
CA PRO A 180 1.63 3.22 -15.09
C PRO A 180 1.73 4.57 -15.82
N ASN A 181 2.91 4.86 -16.34
CA ASN A 181 3.22 6.07 -17.10
C ASN A 181 3.99 5.69 -18.38
N GLY A 182 3.25 5.31 -19.43
CA GLY A 182 3.84 4.72 -20.62
C GLY A 182 4.45 3.35 -20.32
N GLN A 183 5.76 3.20 -20.48
CA GLN A 183 6.51 1.99 -20.11
C GLN A 183 7.03 2.03 -18.67
N ASP A 184 6.99 3.20 -18.03
CA ASP A 184 7.45 3.43 -16.67
C ASP A 184 6.32 3.19 -15.66
N ILE A 185 6.68 3.14 -14.38
CA ILE A 185 5.72 3.07 -13.27
C ILE A 185 6.04 4.19 -12.28
N ASP A 186 5.07 5.07 -12.06
CA ASP A 186 5.12 6.07 -11.01
C ASP A 186 4.63 5.43 -9.70
N TYR A 187 5.37 5.65 -8.61
CA TYR A 187 4.95 5.37 -7.24
C TYR A 187 4.98 6.65 -6.43
N ALA A 188 3.91 6.94 -5.72
CA ALA A 188 3.85 8.00 -4.72
C ALA A 188 3.42 7.40 -3.38
N GLY A 189 4.03 7.83 -2.28
CA GLY A 189 3.66 7.37 -0.95
C GLY A 189 3.89 8.42 0.12
N SER A 190 3.20 8.27 1.24
CA SER A 190 3.34 9.15 2.40
C SER A 190 2.97 8.42 3.68
N PHE A 191 3.51 8.90 4.80
CA PHE A 191 3.12 8.49 6.13
C PHE A 191 3.19 9.70 7.09
N THR A 192 2.39 9.65 8.15
CA THR A 192 2.40 10.68 9.19
C THR A 192 2.50 10.06 10.57
N ASP A 193 3.12 10.78 11.50
CA ASP A 193 3.24 10.38 12.90
C ASP A 193 3.86 8.98 13.06
N LEU A 194 4.87 8.66 12.23
CA LEU A 194 5.61 7.41 12.35
C LEU A 194 6.47 7.46 13.60
N GLN A 195 6.19 6.56 14.52
CA GLN A 195 6.95 6.30 15.73
C GLN A 195 7.60 4.92 15.57
N ILE A 196 8.89 4.85 15.92
CA ILE A 196 9.64 3.60 15.94
C ILE A 196 9.97 3.34 17.40
N ASP A 197 9.59 2.16 17.89
CA ASP A 197 9.84 1.82 19.28
C ASP A 197 11.36 1.70 19.52
N PRO A 198 11.90 2.26 20.61
CA PRO A 198 13.33 2.15 20.90
C PRO A 198 13.84 0.72 20.96
N ASP A 199 13.05 -0.23 21.45
CA ASP A 199 13.45 -1.64 21.56
C ASP A 199 13.65 -2.28 20.17
N ALA A 200 12.97 -1.77 19.15
CA ALA A 200 13.14 -2.19 17.76
C ALA A 200 14.46 -1.68 17.11
N ILE A 201 15.12 -0.69 17.73
CA ILE A 201 16.31 -0.02 17.18
C ILE A 201 17.48 0.07 18.18
N ASP A 202 17.64 -0.96 19.03
CA ASP A 202 18.69 -1.08 20.05
C ASP A 202 18.71 0.06 21.09
N GLY A 203 17.51 0.47 21.56
CA GLY A 203 17.34 1.54 22.52
C GLY A 203 17.59 2.95 21.96
N ARG A 204 17.76 3.09 20.65
CA ARG A 204 17.87 4.40 19.98
C ARG A 204 16.52 5.10 20.02
N VAL A 205 16.53 6.42 20.18
CA VAL A 205 15.29 7.20 20.27
C VAL A 205 15.15 8.09 19.05
N LEU A 206 14.04 7.95 18.34
CA LEU A 206 13.63 8.81 17.24
C LEU A 206 12.37 9.60 17.63
N PRO A 207 12.26 10.88 17.25
CA PRO A 207 11.00 11.61 17.36
C PRO A 207 10.00 11.07 16.33
N PRO A 208 8.70 11.41 16.45
CA PRO A 208 7.73 11.13 15.40
C PRO A 208 8.18 11.72 14.06
N LEU A 209 7.99 10.94 13.00
CA LEU A 209 8.45 11.26 11.64
C LEU A 209 7.25 11.35 10.68
N ASP A 210 7.28 12.36 9.82
CA ASP A 210 6.40 12.47 8.66
C ASP A 210 7.23 12.28 7.40
N GLY A 211 6.71 11.53 6.44
CA GLY A 211 7.41 11.24 5.19
C GLY A 211 6.48 11.31 3.99
N SER A 212 7.01 11.72 2.86
CA SER A 212 6.29 11.66 1.58
C SER A 212 7.26 11.59 0.42
N GLY A 213 6.84 11.03 -0.69
CA GLY A 213 7.64 11.09 -1.89
C GLY A 213 7.05 10.42 -3.10
N ASP A 214 7.69 10.67 -4.23
CA ASP A 214 7.37 10.12 -5.52
C ASP A 214 8.63 9.69 -6.26
N VAL A 215 8.53 8.52 -6.90
CA VAL A 215 9.60 7.90 -7.69
C VAL A 215 9.02 7.33 -8.97
N THR A 216 9.80 7.37 -10.04
CA THR A 216 9.46 6.77 -11.34
C THR A 216 10.43 5.63 -11.64
N LEU A 217 9.93 4.39 -11.64
CA LEU A 217 10.70 3.23 -12.07
C LEU A 217 10.69 3.15 -13.60
N LYS A 218 11.88 3.26 -14.21
CA LYS A 218 12.04 3.19 -15.66
C LYS A 218 11.80 1.78 -16.17
N ASN A 219 11.07 1.67 -17.28
CA ASN A 219 10.66 0.41 -17.89
C ASN A 219 9.88 -0.53 -16.94
N GLY A 220 9.32 -0.02 -15.84
CA GLY A 220 8.67 -0.81 -14.79
C GLY A 220 7.61 -1.80 -15.28
N VAL A 221 6.89 -1.48 -16.36
CA VAL A 221 5.90 -2.38 -16.96
C VAL A 221 6.53 -3.68 -17.45
N ALA A 222 7.72 -3.62 -18.06
CA ALA A 222 8.44 -4.80 -18.51
C ALA A 222 8.95 -5.64 -17.32
N LEU A 223 9.33 -5.00 -16.20
CA LEU A 223 9.75 -5.70 -14.99
C LEU A 223 8.62 -6.54 -14.39
N ILE A 224 7.41 -5.96 -14.28
CA ILE A 224 6.25 -6.68 -13.77
C ILE A 224 5.95 -7.91 -14.64
N ASN A 225 6.00 -7.75 -15.96
CA ASN A 225 5.73 -8.85 -16.89
C ASN A 225 6.80 -9.95 -16.87
N THR A 226 8.06 -9.60 -16.66
CA THR A 226 9.17 -10.56 -16.62
C THR A 226 9.39 -11.17 -15.25
N GLN A 227 8.71 -10.67 -14.21
CA GLN A 227 8.88 -11.06 -12.81
C GLN A 227 10.36 -11.07 -12.37
N SER A 228 11.16 -10.15 -12.93
CA SER A 228 12.57 -10.02 -12.57
C SER A 228 12.69 -9.70 -11.08
N ARG A 229 13.50 -10.49 -10.37
CA ARG A 229 13.81 -10.27 -8.95
C ARG A 229 15.10 -9.46 -8.73
N SER A 230 15.70 -8.96 -9.81
CA SER A 230 16.98 -8.27 -9.77
C SER A 230 16.82 -6.77 -10.00
N LEU A 231 17.53 -5.97 -9.19
CA LEU A 231 17.67 -4.53 -9.39
C LEU A 231 18.73 -4.18 -10.45
N ARG A 232 19.49 -5.15 -10.96
CA ARG A 232 20.53 -4.94 -11.97
C ARG A 232 19.93 -4.46 -13.28
N GLY A 233 20.56 -3.45 -13.88
CA GLY A 233 20.09 -2.82 -15.10
C GLY A 233 18.86 -1.92 -14.92
N GLN A 234 18.43 -1.68 -13.69
CA GLN A 234 17.25 -0.85 -13.40
C GLN A 234 17.63 0.60 -13.14
N ALA A 235 16.70 1.50 -13.47
CA ALA A 235 16.84 2.92 -13.22
C ALA A 235 15.57 3.47 -12.58
N VAL A 236 15.75 4.36 -11.62
CA VAL A 236 14.70 5.04 -10.88
C VAL A 236 14.98 6.53 -10.92
N ASP A 237 13.97 7.32 -11.23
CA ASP A 237 14.02 8.77 -11.11
C ASP A 237 13.28 9.18 -9.83
N ILE A 238 13.98 9.79 -8.88
CA ILE A 238 13.39 10.26 -7.64
C ILE A 238 12.92 11.69 -7.86
N GLY A 239 11.60 11.89 -7.97
CA GLY A 239 11.03 13.24 -8.07
C GLY A 239 11.23 14.00 -6.77
N LYS A 240 10.82 13.38 -5.66
CA LYS A 240 11.05 13.91 -4.30
C LYS A 240 10.92 12.79 -3.27
N LEU A 241 11.84 12.72 -2.31
CA LEU A 241 11.68 11.98 -1.05
C LEU A 241 11.87 12.98 0.08
N ASP A 242 10.84 13.18 0.90
CA ASP A 242 10.81 14.09 2.04
C ASP A 242 10.69 13.28 3.33
N LEU A 243 11.51 13.61 4.31
CA LEU A 243 11.40 13.12 5.67
C LEU A 243 11.52 14.30 6.63
N SER A 244 10.60 14.43 7.58
CA SER A 244 10.58 15.56 8.50
C SER A 244 10.15 15.20 9.91
N SER A 245 10.56 16.03 10.86
CA SER A 245 10.14 15.98 12.26
C SER A 245 10.24 17.37 12.87
N GLY A 246 9.10 18.01 13.14
CA GLY A 246 9.04 19.40 13.55
C GLY A 246 9.64 20.34 12.48
N THR A 247 10.70 21.09 12.83
CA THR A 247 11.39 21.99 11.88
C THR A 247 12.46 21.29 11.04
N ALA A 248 12.90 20.10 11.45
CA ALA A 248 13.90 19.34 10.72
C ALA A 248 13.27 18.70 9.48
N ARG A 249 13.86 18.92 8.30
CA ARG A 249 13.46 18.26 7.06
C ARG A 249 14.67 17.87 6.23
N ILE A 250 14.61 16.71 5.61
CA ILE A 250 15.56 16.23 4.60
C ILE A 250 14.74 15.92 3.35
N THR A 251 15.13 16.50 2.23
CA THR A 251 14.56 16.20 0.92
C THR A 251 15.67 15.65 0.00
N VAL A 252 15.38 14.58 -0.71
CA VAL A 252 16.27 13.96 -1.71
C VAL A 252 15.56 13.90 -3.05
N SER A 253 16.25 14.23 -4.13
CA SER A 253 15.75 14.07 -5.50
C SER A 253 16.88 13.74 -6.48
N GLY A 254 16.54 13.19 -7.63
CA GLY A 254 17.46 12.89 -8.73
C GLY A 254 17.50 11.43 -9.15
N PRO A 255 18.18 11.14 -10.26
CA PRO A 255 18.23 9.79 -10.83
C PRO A 255 19.17 8.86 -10.06
N VAL A 256 18.75 7.59 -10.00
CA VAL A 256 19.53 6.45 -9.52
C VAL A 256 19.47 5.35 -10.58
N SER A 257 20.60 4.69 -10.82
CA SER A 257 20.68 3.55 -11.72
C SER A 257 21.58 2.48 -11.14
N VAL A 258 21.30 1.24 -11.48
CA VAL A 258 22.09 0.07 -11.10
C VAL A 258 22.59 -0.57 -12.39
N ASP A 259 23.90 -0.75 -12.50
CA ASP A 259 24.47 -1.42 -13.66
C ASP A 259 24.31 -2.95 -13.59
N ALA A 260 24.83 -3.65 -14.61
CA ALA A 260 24.78 -5.11 -14.67
C ALA A 260 25.58 -5.78 -13.54
N ASP A 261 26.65 -5.13 -13.07
CA ASP A 261 27.48 -5.59 -11.95
C ASP A 261 26.84 -5.27 -10.59
N GLY A 262 25.66 -4.65 -10.56
CA GLY A 262 24.92 -4.33 -9.34
C GLY A 262 25.46 -3.07 -8.66
N LEU A 263 26.35 -2.34 -9.32
CA LEU A 263 26.94 -1.11 -8.81
C LEU A 263 26.01 0.05 -9.09
N ILE A 264 25.80 0.88 -8.06
CA ILE A 264 24.92 2.02 -8.13
C ILE A 264 25.65 3.24 -8.71
N ASP A 265 25.02 3.91 -9.66
CA ASP A 265 25.38 5.23 -10.17
C ASP A 265 24.20 6.19 -9.90
N ALA A 266 24.45 7.31 -9.23
CA ALA A 266 23.42 8.26 -8.83
C ALA A 266 23.90 9.71 -8.85
N ASP A 267 23.02 10.63 -9.21
CA ASP A 267 23.24 12.08 -9.14
C ASP A 267 22.09 12.71 -8.36
N LEU A 268 22.28 12.83 -7.04
CA LEU A 268 21.23 13.19 -6.10
C LEU A 268 21.44 14.59 -5.55
N MET A 269 20.36 15.33 -5.38
CA MET A 269 20.35 16.60 -4.65
C MET A 269 19.72 16.38 -3.28
N ILE A 270 20.49 16.68 -2.23
CA ILE A 270 20.01 16.66 -0.85
C ILE A 270 19.77 18.10 -0.41
N LYS A 271 18.54 18.41 -0.04
CA LYS A 271 18.16 19.67 0.59
C LYS A 271 17.84 19.42 2.06
N LEU A 272 18.38 20.24 2.95
CA LEU A 272 18.01 20.24 4.36
C LEU A 272 17.14 21.46 4.65
N SER A 273 16.24 21.36 5.62
CA SER A 273 15.69 22.52 6.33
C SER A 273 16.01 22.37 7.81
N ASP A 274 16.50 23.46 8.42
CA ASP A 274 17.01 23.48 9.79
C ASP A 274 18.08 22.40 10.07
N PRO A 275 19.31 22.55 9.52
CA PRO A 275 20.39 21.58 9.72
C PRO A 275 20.72 21.32 11.20
N LYS A 276 20.47 22.29 12.08
CA LYS A 276 20.72 22.14 13.53
C LYS A 276 19.71 21.19 14.16
N ALA A 277 18.43 21.31 13.80
CA ALA A 277 17.40 20.36 14.24
C ALA A 277 17.66 18.96 13.70
N VAL A 278 18.04 18.82 12.42
CA VAL A 278 18.43 17.52 11.83
C VAL A 278 19.60 16.90 12.61
N ALA A 279 20.65 17.68 12.89
CA ALA A 279 21.80 17.20 13.67
C ALA A 279 21.44 16.77 15.08
N ALA A 280 20.50 17.47 15.73
CA ALA A 280 20.05 17.14 17.07
C ALA A 280 19.31 15.80 17.11
N ILE A 281 18.48 15.51 16.09
CA ILE A 281 17.79 14.22 15.94
C ILE A 281 18.80 13.11 15.67
N LEU A 282 19.66 13.27 14.66
CA LEU A 282 20.68 12.27 14.32
C LEU A 282 21.65 12.01 15.47
N GLY A 283 22.05 13.04 16.23
CA GLY A 283 22.93 12.90 17.38
C GLY A 283 22.28 12.22 18.59
N LYS A 284 20.95 12.09 18.64
CA LYS A 284 20.23 11.24 19.62
C LYS A 284 20.08 9.81 19.10
N ALA A 285 19.80 9.66 17.81
CA ALA A 285 19.67 8.35 17.16
C ALA A 285 21.01 7.60 17.09
N ILE A 286 22.12 8.31 16.87
CA ILE A 286 23.46 7.73 16.65
C ILE A 286 24.43 8.42 17.63
N PRO A 287 24.31 8.16 18.95
CA PRO A 287 25.08 8.86 19.98
C PRO A 287 26.61 8.70 19.82
N GLU A 288 27.06 7.57 19.27
CA GLU A 288 28.46 7.25 18.98
C GLU A 288 29.10 8.22 17.98
N GLN A 289 28.32 8.79 17.05
CA GLN A 289 28.79 9.76 16.05
C GLN A 289 28.38 11.21 16.37
N LYS A 290 27.79 11.45 17.56
CA LYS A 290 27.20 12.74 17.94
C LYS A 290 28.13 13.94 17.73
N SER A 291 29.42 13.81 18.07
CA SER A 291 30.39 14.91 17.90
C SER A 291 30.68 15.21 16.43
N GLN A 292 30.82 14.17 15.61
CA GLN A 292 31.06 14.27 14.16
C GLN A 292 29.83 14.86 13.46
N ILE A 293 28.63 14.37 13.81
CA ILE A 293 27.34 14.90 13.31
C ILE A 293 27.21 16.39 13.65
N LYS A 294 27.41 16.76 14.93
CA LYS A 294 27.31 18.17 15.35
C LYS A 294 28.28 19.06 14.59
N THR A 295 29.52 18.61 14.39
CA THR A 295 30.55 19.38 13.69
C THR A 295 30.23 19.54 12.20
N GLY A 296 29.86 18.45 11.52
CA GLY A 296 29.51 18.48 10.10
C GLY A 296 28.31 19.38 9.82
N PHE A 297 27.23 19.20 10.58
CA PHE A 297 26.00 19.99 10.40
C PHE A 297 26.14 21.44 10.87
N ALA A 298 27.04 21.76 11.81
CA ALA A 298 27.37 23.14 12.12
C ALA A 298 27.97 23.87 10.91
N GLY A 299 28.84 23.20 10.14
CA GLY A 299 29.34 23.71 8.87
C GLY A 299 28.23 23.92 7.84
N LEU A 300 27.29 22.97 7.73
CA LEU A 300 26.13 23.10 6.83
C LEU A 300 25.21 24.26 7.21
N ALA A 301 25.00 24.50 8.50
CA ALA A 301 24.21 25.62 8.98
C ALA A 301 24.80 27.00 8.63
N LEU A 302 26.11 27.08 8.36
CA LEU A 302 26.76 28.32 7.87
C LEU A 302 26.37 28.65 6.43
N LEU A 303 25.93 27.66 5.64
CA LEU A 303 25.46 27.85 4.27
C LEU A 303 24.01 28.36 4.20
N GLY A 304 23.33 28.49 5.34
CA GLY A 304 21.96 28.96 5.47
C GLY A 304 21.03 27.96 6.15
N ASN A 305 19.75 28.31 6.25
CA ASN A 305 18.74 27.45 6.87
C ASN A 305 18.23 26.34 5.94
N GLU A 306 18.46 26.49 4.63
CA GLU A 306 18.05 25.52 3.61
C GLU A 306 19.20 25.13 2.66
N PRO A 307 20.33 24.59 3.18
CA PRO A 307 21.44 24.23 2.32
C PRO A 307 21.06 23.08 1.39
N SER A 308 21.57 23.14 0.16
CA SER A 308 21.46 22.07 -0.82
C SER A 308 22.84 21.58 -1.24
N MET A 309 22.99 20.26 -1.37
CA MET A 309 24.28 19.62 -1.64
C MET A 309 24.11 18.49 -2.65
N PRO A 310 25.00 18.40 -3.64
CA PRO A 310 25.03 17.26 -4.55
C PRO A 310 25.67 16.04 -3.86
N LEU A 311 24.94 14.93 -3.83
CA LEU A 311 25.42 13.60 -3.50
C LEU A 311 25.60 12.82 -4.80
N LYS A 312 26.85 12.54 -5.15
CA LYS A 312 27.19 11.75 -6.34
C LYS A 312 27.62 10.34 -5.93
N VAL A 313 27.09 9.34 -6.60
CA VAL A 313 27.53 7.95 -6.49
C VAL A 313 28.04 7.50 -7.85
N VAL A 314 29.28 7.02 -7.92
CA VAL A 314 29.87 6.48 -9.16
C VAL A 314 30.41 5.08 -8.89
N LYS A 315 29.83 4.07 -9.54
CA LYS A 315 30.18 2.65 -9.35
C LYS A 315 30.22 2.24 -7.87
N GLY A 316 29.19 2.67 -7.13
CA GLY A 316 29.03 2.46 -5.70
C GLY A 316 29.89 3.37 -4.81
N LYS A 317 30.75 4.23 -5.32
CA LYS A 317 31.52 5.18 -4.49
C LYS A 317 30.71 6.46 -4.27
N ALA A 318 30.33 6.74 -3.03
CA ALA A 318 29.51 7.88 -2.65
C ALA A 318 30.35 9.08 -2.20
N SER A 319 30.00 10.27 -2.66
CA SER A 319 30.65 11.54 -2.33
C SER A 319 29.64 12.68 -2.22
N LEU A 320 29.74 13.49 -1.17
CA LEU A 320 28.96 14.71 -0.98
C LEU A 320 29.83 15.92 -1.36
N GLY A 321 29.62 16.47 -2.55
CA GLY A 321 30.56 17.43 -3.14
C GLY A 321 31.98 16.84 -3.22
N PHE A 322 32.91 17.37 -2.43
CA PHE A 322 34.30 16.91 -2.35
C PHE A 322 34.58 15.93 -1.19
N ILE A 323 33.56 15.62 -0.36
CA ILE A 323 33.72 14.78 0.83
C ILE A 323 33.38 13.33 0.48
N PRO A 324 34.34 12.38 0.53
CA PRO A 324 34.03 10.97 0.33
C PRO A 324 33.21 10.43 1.51
N LEU A 325 32.09 9.76 1.23
CA LEU A 325 31.21 9.16 2.25
C LEU A 325 31.44 7.66 2.42
N GLY A 326 31.97 6.98 1.40
CA GLY A 326 32.27 5.55 1.46
C GLY A 326 31.89 4.80 0.19
N ARG A 327 31.69 3.49 0.32
CA ARG A 327 31.33 2.60 -0.79
C ARG A 327 30.10 1.78 -0.45
N ILE A 328 29.12 1.82 -1.35
CA ILE A 328 27.93 0.99 -1.35
C ILE A 328 28.28 -0.35 -2.00
N LYS A 329 27.89 -1.45 -1.37
CA LYS A 329 28.08 -2.80 -1.91
C LYS A 329 27.15 -3.02 -3.11
N PRO A 330 27.50 -3.95 -4.03
CA PRO A 330 26.60 -4.32 -5.12
C PRO A 330 25.25 -4.78 -4.60
N VAL A 331 24.18 -4.42 -5.31
CA VAL A 331 22.81 -4.88 -5.06
C VAL A 331 22.40 -5.92 -6.09
N ASP A 332 21.58 -6.88 -5.66
CA ASP A 332 21.02 -7.91 -6.53
C ASP A 332 19.73 -7.47 -7.19
#